data_AF-Q17F84-F1
#
_entry.id   AF-Q17F84-F1
#
_cell.length_a   1.000
_cell.length_b   1.000
_cell.length_c   1.000
_cell.angle_alpha   90.00
_cell.angle_beta   90.00
_cell.angle_gamma   90.00
#
_symmetry.space_group_name_H-M   'P 1'
#
loop_
_entity.id
_entity.type
_entity.pdbx_description
1 polymer ?
#
loop_
_entity_poly.entity_id
_entity_poly.type
_entity_poly.pdbx_seq_one_letter_code
_entity_poly.pdbx_strand_id
1 'polypeptide(L)' 'MEWLAWAKVEWSVATTNHELVYSSPNGSLIFYPFSADKFRHEIHSTVYRCKLKNLVGTILSREVHVKG' A
#
# COMPACT_ATOMS: atom_id res chain seq x y z
N MET A 1 -17.51 15.96 5.01
CA MET A 1 -16.21 15.43 4.53
C MET A 1 -16.17 15.38 3.00
N GLU A 2 -16.58 16.45 2.32
CA GLU A 2 -16.72 16.49 0.86
C GLU A 2 -15.35 16.51 0.14
N TRP A 3 -14.32 17.01 0.82
CA TRP A 3 -12.94 17.06 0.32
C TRP A 3 -12.26 15.70 0.15
N LEU A 4 -12.85 14.62 0.68
CA LEU A 4 -12.32 13.26 0.50
C LEU A 4 -12.86 12.57 -0.76
N ALA A 5 -13.94 13.07 -1.36
CA ALA A 5 -14.65 12.40 -2.45
C ALA A 5 -13.81 12.17 -3.72
N TRP A 6 -12.71 12.91 -3.87
CA TRP A 6 -11.80 12.85 -5.03
C TRP A 6 -10.35 12.58 -4.60
N ALA A 7 -10.14 12.14 -3.36
CA ALA A 7 -8.82 11.87 -2.83
C ALA A 7 -8.24 10.55 -3.37
N LYS A 8 -6.98 10.57 -3.81
CA LYS A 8 -6.26 9.39 -4.32
C LYS A 8 -5.53 8.69 -3.17
N VAL A 9 -5.69 7.37 -3.08
CA VAL A 9 -4.94 6.51 -2.15
C VAL A 9 -3.71 5.93 -2.85
N GLU A 10 -2.54 6.06 -2.24
CA GLU A 10 -1.27 5.49 -2.69
C GLU A 10 -0.52 4.84 -1.52
N TRP A 11 0.22 3.78 -1.80
CA TRP A 11 1.08 3.10 -0.83
C TRP A 11 2.56 3.35 -1.15
N SER A 12 3.38 3.46 -0.10
CA SER A 12 4.79 3.89 -0.20
C SER A 12 5.72 3.00 -1.03
N VAL A 13 5.34 1.76 -1.34
CA VAL A 13 6.11 0.85 -2.20
C VAL A 13 5.15 -0.05 -2.99
N ALA A 14 4.70 0.40 -4.16
CA ALA A 14 3.87 -0.44 -5.03
C ALA A 14 4.59 -0.67 -6.35
N THR A 15 5.60 -1.53 -6.35
CA THR A 15 5.89 -2.31 -7.57
C THR A 15 4.77 -3.35 -7.64
N THR A 16 3.64 -2.97 -8.24
CA THR A 16 2.50 -3.89 -8.41
C THR A 16 2.98 -5.12 -9.17
N ASN A 17 3.11 -6.22 -8.45
CA ASN A 17 3.24 -7.56 -9.00
C ASN A 17 2.03 -8.34 -8.49
N HIS A 18 1.07 -8.58 -9.38
CA HIS A 18 -0.21 -9.20 -9.04
C HIS A 18 -0.08 -10.64 -8.49
N GLU A 19 1.12 -11.23 -8.48
CA GLU A 19 1.37 -12.52 -7.82
C GLU A 19 1.69 -12.42 -6.33
N LEU A 20 2.22 -11.29 -5.84
CA LEU A 20 2.71 -11.14 -4.46
C LEU A 20 2.01 -9.99 -3.73
N VAL A 21 1.79 -8.86 -4.41
CA VAL A 21 1.18 -7.68 -3.81
C VAL A 21 0.34 -6.90 -4.82
N TYR A 22 -0.87 -6.54 -4.42
CA TYR A 22 -1.82 -5.82 -5.24
C TYR A 22 -2.40 -4.60 -4.52
N SER A 23 -2.32 -3.44 -5.16
CA SER A 23 -3.01 -2.22 -4.73
C SER A 23 -4.39 -2.17 -5.38
N SER A 24 -5.43 -2.44 -4.60
CA SER A 24 -6.81 -2.43 -5.07
C SER A 24 -7.32 -0.99 -5.28
N PRO A 25 -8.22 -0.76 -6.26
CA PRO A 25 -8.89 0.53 -6.45
C PRO A 25 -9.67 1.02 -5.21
N ASN A 26 -10.03 0.12 -4.29
CA ASN A 26 -10.68 0.48 -3.03
C ASN A 26 -9.70 1.03 -1.96
N GLY A 27 -8.42 1.18 -2.29
CA GLY A 27 -7.38 1.69 -1.40
C GLY A 27 -6.68 0.63 -0.54
N SER A 28 -7.07 -0.64 -0.64
CA SER A 28 -6.41 -1.73 0.10
C SER A 28 -5.10 -2.16 -0.55
N LEU A 29 -4.10 -2.52 0.27
CA LEU A 29 -2.90 -3.23 -0.16
C LEU A 29 -3.02 -4.71 0.25
N ILE A 30 -3.07 -5.59 -0.73
CA ILE A 30 -3.32 -7.03 -0.55
C ILE A 30 -2.02 -7.78 -0.78
N PHE A 31 -1.64 -8.64 0.18
CA PHE A 31 -0.49 -9.53 0.07
C PHE A 31 -1.00 -10.96 -0.18
N TYR A 32 -0.53 -11.60 -1.24
CA TYR A 32 -0.92 -12.97 -1.56
C TYR A 32 -0.03 -14.00 -0.85
N PRO A 33 -0.54 -15.21 -0.58
CA PRO A 33 0.30 -16.30 -0.11
C PRO A 33 1.47 -16.56 -1.07
N PHE A 34 2.65 -16.82 -0.52
CA PHE A 34 3.87 -17.04 -1.29
C PHE A 34 4.69 -18.20 -0.70
N SER A 35 5.47 -18.85 -1.55
CA SER A 35 6.47 -19.84 -1.15
C SER A 35 7.78 -19.15 -0.75
N ALA A 36 8.61 -19.80 0.09
CA ALA A 36 9.83 -19.18 0.64
C ALA A 36 10.79 -18.61 -0.43
N ASP A 37 10.89 -19.25 -1.60
CA ASP A 37 11.70 -18.81 -2.75
C ASP A 37 11.20 -17.50 -3.39
N LYS A 38 9.93 -17.16 -3.18
CA LYS A 38 9.33 -15.90 -3.64
C LYS A 38 9.41 -14.79 -2.59
N PHE A 39 10.12 -14.98 -1.48
CA PHE A 39 10.32 -13.92 -0.49
C PHE A 39 11.05 -12.71 -1.11
N ARG A 40 10.49 -11.53 -0.91
CA ARG A 40 11.04 -10.24 -1.35
C ARG A 40 11.06 -9.31 -0.15
N HIS A 41 12.23 -8.84 0.25
CA HIS A 41 12.36 -7.99 1.46
C HIS A 41 11.55 -6.69 1.30
N GLU A 42 11.54 -6.13 0.09
CA GLU A 42 10.80 -4.94 -0.31
C GLU A 42 9.27 -5.11 -0.32
N ILE A 43 8.76 -6.34 -0.18
CA ILE A 43 7.32 -6.64 -0.07
C ILE A 43 6.98 -7.18 1.32
N HIS A 44 7.72 -8.17 1.80
CA HIS A 44 7.35 -8.97 2.98
C HIS A 44 8.08 -8.54 4.27
N SER A 45 9.09 -7.68 4.19
CA SER A 45 9.84 -7.18 5.35
C SER A 45 10.14 -5.69 5.20
N THR A 46 9.07 -4.89 5.12
CA THR A 46 9.17 -3.45 4.90
C THR A 46 8.10 -2.69 5.66
N VAL A 47 8.23 -1.36 5.68
CA VAL A 47 7.30 -0.45 6.33
C VAL A 47 6.47 0.27 5.28
N TYR A 48 5.16 0.10 5.36
CA TYR A 48 4.19 0.74 4.47
C TYR A 48 3.53 1.94 5.14
N ARG A 49 3.12 2.89 4.31
CA ARG A 49 2.29 4.02 4.73
C ARG A 49 1.25 4.32 3.67
N CYS A 50 0.00 4.45 4.10
CA CYS A 50 -1.08 4.88 3.23
C CYS A 50 -1.04 6.41 3.12
N LYS A 51 -1.07 6.89 1.89
CA LYS A 51 -1.09 8.30 1.55
C LYS A 51 -2.41 8.63 0.88
N LEU A 52 -3.14 9.57 1.46
CA LEU A 52 -4.34 10.14 0.89
C LEU A 52 -4.03 11.54 0.39
N LYS A 53 -4.13 11.77 -0.93
CA LYS A 53 -3.79 13.06 -1.54
C LYS A 53 -5.00 13.68 -2.22
N ASN A 54 -5.13 14.98 -2.02
CA ASN A 54 -6.11 15.84 -2.65
C ASN A 54 -5.41 17.21 -3.00
N LEU A 55 -6.09 18.16 -3.66
CA LEU A 55 -5.72 19.52 -4.07
C LEU A 55 -5.46 20.43 -2.86
N VAL A 56 -6.10 20.16 -1.71
CA VAL A 56 -5.88 20.90 -0.47
C VAL A 56 -4.59 20.44 0.19
N GLY A 57 -4.28 19.14 0.14
CA GLY A 57 -3.07 18.61 0.72
C GLY A 57 -2.96 17.09 0.73
N THR A 58 -2.10 16.59 1.61
CA THR A 58 -1.81 15.17 1.76
C THR A 58 -1.91 14.78 3.24
N ILE A 59 -2.58 13.66 3.51
CA ILE A 59 -2.63 13.02 4.81
C ILE A 59 -1.91 11.68 4.72
N LEU A 60 -1.09 11.37 5.72
CA LEU A 60 -0.40 10.10 5.83
C LEU A 60 -0.94 9.31 7.03
N SER A 61 -1.13 8.01 6.87
CA SER A 61 -1.50 7.11 7.97
C SER A 61 -0.36 6.95 8.98
N ARG A 62 -0.56 6.13 10.02
CA ARG A 62 0.56 5.55 10.76
C ARG A 62 1.38 4.60 9.89
N GLU A 63 2.57 4.26 10.34
CA GLU A 63 3.39 3.21 9.74
C GLU A 63 2.78 1.83 9.96
N VAL A 64 2.88 0.99 8.93
CA VAL A 64 2.42 -0.40 8.94
C VAL A 64 3.65 -1.28 8.69
N HIS A 65 4.09 -1.97 9.74
CA HIS A 65 5.24 -2.87 9.67
C HIS A 65 4.78 -4.25 9.19
N VAL A 66 5.18 -4.63 7.97
CA VAL A 66 4.91 -5.97 7.42
C VAL A 66 6.11 -6.86 7.70
N LYS A 67 5.85 -8.06 8.21
CA LYS A 67 6.84 -9.09 8.50
C LYS A 67 6.25 -10.44 8.08
N GLY A 68 7.03 -11.26 7.37
CA GLY A 68 6.64 -12.57 6.88
C GLY A 68 7.83 -13.51 6.86
#